data_AF-A0A671SWX2-F1
#
_entry.id   AF-A0A671SWX2-F1
#
_cell.length_a   1.000
_cell.length_b   1.000
_cell.length_c   1.000
_cell.angle_alpha   90.00
_cell.angle_beta   90.00
_cell.angle_gamma   90.00
#
_symmetry.space_group_name_H-M   'P 1'
#
loop_
_entity.id
_entity.type
_entity.pdbx_description
1 polymer ?
#
loop_
_entity_poly.entity_id
_entity_poly.type
_entity_poly.pdbx_seq_one_letter_code
_entity_poly.pdbx_strand_id
1 'polypeptide(L)'
;TGASVVWKPINAAPDSRLGEQPVSGRSVAAQERALPQEWPRERAIQQTRRLLANARERTRVHTISAAFEALRKQVPCYSYGQKLSKLAILRIACNYILSLAQLADLDYSPDQSKLSFRECVEQCTRTLQAEGRSKKRKVTSLNVKKTMCAFQLVPLEIQVALM
;
A
#
# COMPACT_ATOMS: atom_id res chain seq x y z
N THR A 1 -27.09 13.89 -33.25
CA THR A 1 -25.76 13.95 -33.91
C THR A 1 -24.74 13.21 -33.05
N GLY A 2 -24.61 11.89 -33.24
CA GLY A 2 -23.71 11.07 -32.42
C GLY A 2 -22.30 11.04 -32.99
N ALA A 3 -21.31 11.57 -32.27
CA ALA A 3 -19.91 11.48 -32.64
C ALA A 3 -19.37 10.08 -32.30
N SER A 4 -19.07 9.28 -33.33
CA SER A 4 -18.50 7.94 -33.16
C SER A 4 -17.00 8.05 -32.88
N VAL A 5 -16.57 7.70 -31.66
CA VAL A 5 -15.18 7.86 -31.21
C VAL A 5 -14.34 6.68 -31.69
N VAL A 6 -13.69 6.85 -32.84
CA VAL A 6 -12.79 5.84 -33.43
C VAL A 6 -11.50 5.73 -32.62
N TRP A 7 -11.33 4.64 -31.88
CA TRP A 7 -10.07 4.30 -31.23
C TRP A 7 -9.08 3.70 -32.24
N LYS A 8 -8.00 4.44 -32.53
CA LYS A 8 -6.92 4.02 -33.43
C LYS A 8 -5.80 3.35 -32.61
N PRO A 9 -5.34 2.13 -32.95
CA PRO A 9 -4.31 1.45 -32.16
C PRO A 9 -2.93 2.09 -32.36
N ILE A 10 -2.19 2.25 -31.25
CA ILE A 10 -0.85 2.82 -31.21
C ILE A 10 0.18 1.72 -31.51
N ASN A 11 0.43 1.47 -32.80
CA ASN A 11 1.53 0.61 -33.25
C ASN A 11 2.67 1.49 -33.77
N ALA A 12 3.47 2.05 -32.85
CA ALA A 12 4.76 2.64 -33.19
C ALA A 12 5.81 1.52 -33.29
N ALA A 13 6.53 1.43 -34.40
CA ALA A 13 7.61 0.47 -34.58
C ALA A 13 8.81 0.83 -33.69
N PRO A 14 9.58 -0.15 -33.17
CA PRO A 14 10.83 0.13 -32.47
C PRO A 14 11.92 0.59 -33.45
N ASP A 15 12.62 1.65 -33.08
CA ASP A 15 13.75 2.23 -33.82
C ASP A 15 14.95 1.26 -33.86
N SER A 16 15.56 1.11 -35.03
CA SER A 16 16.59 0.12 -35.33
C SER A 16 17.99 0.73 -35.33
N ARG A 17 18.53 1.07 -34.14
CA ARG A 17 19.89 1.62 -34.07
C ARG A 17 20.60 1.54 -32.70
N LEU A 18 21.11 0.36 -32.33
CA LEU A 18 22.32 0.08 -31.50
C LEU A 18 22.59 -1.44 -31.69
N GLY A 19 23.72 -1.98 -32.14
CA GLY A 19 25.09 -1.51 -32.12
C GLY A 19 25.96 -2.66 -31.58
N GLU A 20 26.33 -3.63 -32.43
CA GLU A 20 27.05 -4.83 -31.99
C GLU A 20 28.57 -4.62 -31.86
N GLN A 21 29.16 -5.15 -30.77
CA GLN A 21 30.53 -5.64 -30.70
C GLN A 21 30.58 -6.85 -29.73
N PRO A 22 31.33 -7.93 -30.02
CA PRO A 22 31.27 -9.17 -29.26
C PRO A 22 32.32 -9.24 -28.14
N VAL A 23 31.95 -9.80 -26.99
CA VAL A 23 32.92 -10.28 -25.99
C VAL A 23 33.03 -11.80 -26.05
N SER A 24 34.26 -12.28 -26.14
CA SER A 24 34.59 -13.68 -26.40
C SER A 24 34.35 -14.59 -25.19
N GLY A 25 34.14 -15.88 -25.46
CA GLY A 25 34.57 -16.93 -24.55
C GLY A 25 33.51 -17.55 -23.63
N ARG A 26 32.51 -18.22 -24.21
CA ARG A 26 32.06 -19.51 -23.65
C ARG A 26 31.48 -20.44 -24.69
N SER A 27 32.27 -21.45 -25.07
CA SER A 27 31.77 -22.64 -25.75
C SER A 27 30.90 -23.44 -24.77
N VAL A 28 29.63 -23.05 -24.68
CA VAL A 28 28.57 -23.97 -24.28
C VAL A 28 27.88 -24.32 -25.58
N ALA A 29 27.90 -25.60 -25.96
CA ALA A 29 27.26 -26.05 -27.19
C ALA A 29 25.84 -25.49 -27.22
N ALA A 30 25.56 -24.64 -28.21
CA ALA A 30 24.23 -24.13 -28.46
C ALA A 30 23.42 -25.28 -29.01
N GLN A 31 22.98 -26.15 -28.09
CA GLN A 31 21.98 -27.15 -28.39
C GLN A 31 20.76 -26.37 -28.82
N GLU A 32 20.55 -26.40 -30.13
CA GLU A 32 19.38 -25.91 -30.83
C GLU A 32 18.18 -26.63 -30.24
N ARG A 33 17.65 -26.08 -29.14
CA ARG A 33 16.41 -26.55 -28.55
C ARG A 33 15.34 -26.16 -29.54
N ALA A 34 15.07 -27.09 -30.44
CA ALA A 34 13.94 -27.08 -31.35
C ALA A 34 12.75 -26.41 -30.65
N LEU A 35 12.27 -25.32 -31.24
CA LEU A 35 11.15 -24.54 -30.72
C LEU A 35 10.00 -25.53 -30.43
N PRO A 36 9.65 -25.80 -29.14
CA PRO A 36 8.76 -26.90 -28.85
C PRO A 36 7.35 -26.50 -29.23
N GLN A 37 6.96 -26.92 -30.45
CA GLN A 37 5.60 -27.07 -30.95
C GLN A 37 4.68 -25.87 -30.70
N GLU A 38 4.33 -25.13 -31.77
CA GLU A 38 3.36 -24.04 -31.72
C GLU A 38 2.20 -24.40 -30.78
N TRP A 39 2.07 -23.64 -29.70
CA TRP A 39 0.91 -23.81 -28.82
C TRP A 39 -0.33 -23.53 -29.67
N PRO A 40 -1.29 -24.48 -29.77
CA PRO A 40 -2.55 -24.28 -30.46
C PRO A 40 -3.10 -22.90 -30.12
N ARG A 41 -3.63 -22.18 -31.11
CA ARG A 41 -3.93 -20.73 -30.98
C ARG A 41 -4.76 -20.44 -29.73
N GLU A 42 -5.63 -21.37 -29.34
CA GLU A 42 -6.45 -21.37 -28.13
C GLU A 42 -5.61 -21.30 -26.86
N ARG A 43 -4.56 -22.13 -26.73
CA ARG A 43 -3.59 -22.10 -25.62
C ARG A 43 -2.80 -20.79 -25.58
N ALA A 44 -2.40 -20.26 -26.74
CA ALA A 44 -1.70 -18.97 -26.82
C ALA A 44 -2.61 -17.79 -26.41
N ILE A 45 -3.86 -17.75 -26.91
CA ILE A 45 -4.88 -16.77 -26.53
C ILE A 45 -5.21 -16.86 -25.04
N GLN A 46 -5.35 -18.07 -24.49
CA GLN A 46 -5.59 -18.27 -23.05
C GLN A 46 -4.41 -17.76 -22.22
N GLN A 47 -3.17 -18.01 -22.63
CA GLN A 47 -1.99 -17.50 -21.94
C GLN A 47 -1.92 -15.96 -21.98
N THR A 48 -2.19 -15.33 -23.12
CA THR A 48 -2.27 -13.86 -23.23
C THR A 48 -3.37 -13.28 -22.33
N ARG A 49 -4.56 -13.92 -22.25
CA ARG A 49 -5.62 -13.53 -21.32
C ARG A 49 -5.16 -13.61 -19.86
N ARG A 50 -4.45 -14.68 -19.46
CA ARG A 50 -3.87 -14.83 -18.11
C ARG A 50 -2.82 -13.75 -17.81
N LEU A 51 -1.94 -13.45 -18.76
CA LEU A 51 -0.92 -12.41 -18.61
C LEU A 51 -1.55 -11.02 -18.44
N LEU A 52 -2.58 -10.69 -19.22
CA LEU A 52 -3.33 -9.44 -19.10
C LEU A 52 -4.08 -9.34 -17.77
N ALA A 53 -4.70 -10.42 -17.30
CA ALA A 53 -5.34 -10.49 -15.99
C ALA A 53 -4.32 -10.27 -14.85
N ASN A 54 -3.16 -10.94 -14.90
CA ASN A 54 -2.08 -10.77 -13.94
C ASN A 54 -1.45 -9.36 -13.97
N ALA A 55 -1.40 -8.71 -15.13
CA ALA A 55 -0.99 -7.31 -15.23
C ALA A 55 -1.99 -6.38 -14.54
N ARG A 56 -3.29 -6.54 -14.80
CA ARG A 56 -4.37 -5.78 -14.15
C ARG A 56 -4.39 -5.98 -12.64
N GLU A 57 -4.21 -7.21 -12.16
CA GLU A 57 -4.19 -7.52 -10.73
C GLU A 57 -2.98 -6.88 -10.02
N ARG A 58 -1.80 -6.88 -10.67
CA ARG A 58 -0.65 -6.13 -10.14
C ARG A 58 -0.98 -4.64 -10.00
N THR A 59 -1.56 -4.00 -11.01
CA THR A 59 -2.00 -2.60 -10.93
C THR A 59 -2.99 -2.39 -9.77
N ARG A 60 -4.00 -3.25 -9.61
CA ARG A 60 -4.96 -3.19 -8.50
C ARG A 60 -4.27 -3.28 -7.13
N VAL A 61 -3.33 -4.20 -6.97
CA VAL A 61 -2.55 -4.38 -5.73
C VAL A 61 -1.62 -3.19 -5.47
N HIS A 62 -1.03 -2.57 -6.50
CA HIS A 62 -0.27 -1.34 -6.36
C HIS A 62 -1.14 -0.18 -5.85
N THR A 63 -2.32 0.05 -6.43
CA THR A 63 -3.28 1.07 -5.97
C THR A 63 -3.68 0.85 -4.51
N ILE A 64 -4.05 -0.38 -4.14
CA ILE A 64 -4.41 -0.74 -2.75
C ILE A 64 -3.23 -0.50 -1.80
N SER A 65 -2.00 -0.82 -2.22
CA SER A 65 -0.81 -0.66 -1.38
C SER A 65 -0.43 0.81 -1.20
N ALA A 66 -0.62 1.64 -2.22
CA ALA A 66 -0.47 3.10 -2.12
C ALA A 66 -1.49 3.71 -1.16
N ALA A 67 -2.76 3.30 -1.23
CA ALA A 67 -3.80 3.71 -0.29
C ALA A 67 -3.49 3.29 1.16
N PHE A 68 -2.96 2.07 1.37
CA PHE A 68 -2.51 1.62 2.69
C PHE A 68 -1.34 2.43 3.23
N GLU A 69 -0.37 2.83 2.40
CA GLU A 69 0.73 3.68 2.85
C GLU A 69 0.28 5.14 3.10
N ALA A 70 -0.72 5.63 2.36
CA ALA A 70 -1.36 6.91 2.65
C ALA A 70 -2.07 6.90 4.02
N LEU A 71 -2.91 5.88 4.27
CA LEU A 71 -3.56 5.67 5.57
C LEU A 71 -2.51 5.55 6.70
N ARG A 72 -1.45 4.78 6.47
CA ARG A 72 -0.36 4.59 7.44
C ARG A 72 0.28 5.91 7.89
N LYS A 73 0.36 6.93 7.04
CA LYS A 73 0.91 8.25 7.40
C LYS A 73 -0.02 9.06 8.32
N GLN A 74 -1.33 8.81 8.27
CA GLN A 74 -2.34 9.47 9.11
C GLN A 74 -2.60 8.73 10.43
N VAL A 75 -2.17 7.46 10.53
CA VAL A 75 -2.38 6.62 11.71
C VAL A 75 -1.28 6.87 12.76
N PRO A 76 -1.63 7.09 14.04
CA PRO A 76 -0.67 7.25 15.13
C PRO A 76 0.38 6.14 15.17
N CYS A 77 1.63 6.48 15.50
CA CYS A 77 2.71 5.52 15.68
C CYS A 77 3.85 6.08 16.56
N TYR A 78 4.77 5.21 16.99
CA TYR A 78 5.93 5.62 17.80
C TYR A 78 7.04 6.28 16.98
N SER A 79 7.06 6.07 15.67
CA SER A 79 8.02 6.67 14.75
C SER A 79 7.51 6.56 13.31
N TYR A 80 7.68 7.63 12.52
CA TYR A 80 7.31 7.68 11.10
C TYR A 80 7.82 6.48 10.28
N GLY A 81 8.99 5.94 10.62
CA GLY A 81 9.59 4.78 9.94
C GLY A 81 9.09 3.39 10.34
N GLN A 82 8.23 3.24 11.37
CA GLN A 82 8.17 2.05 12.25
C GLN A 82 8.50 0.65 11.67
N LYS A 83 7.87 0.07 10.63
CA LYS A 83 6.53 0.30 10.07
C LYS A 83 5.47 -0.54 10.82
N LEU A 84 4.34 -0.89 10.18
CA LEU A 84 3.18 -1.59 10.76
C LEU A 84 2.63 -2.63 9.77
N SER A 85 1.96 -3.67 10.26
CA SER A 85 1.23 -4.62 9.39
C SER A 85 -0.06 -3.99 8.85
N LYS A 86 -0.64 -4.54 7.75
CA LYS A 86 -1.94 -4.06 7.24
C LYS A 86 -3.04 -4.14 8.30
N LEU A 87 -3.07 -5.24 9.07
CA LEU A 87 -4.02 -5.41 10.18
C LEU A 87 -3.79 -4.38 11.30
N ALA A 88 -2.53 -4.14 11.69
CA ALA A 88 -2.19 -3.13 12.70
C ALA A 88 -2.66 -1.73 12.29
N ILE A 89 -2.40 -1.33 11.04
CA ILE A 89 -2.84 -0.03 10.49
C ILE A 89 -4.36 0.11 10.61
N LEU A 90 -5.14 -0.92 10.21
CA LEU A 90 -6.59 -0.90 10.33
C LEU A 90 -7.06 -0.81 11.80
N ARG A 91 -6.51 -1.65 12.69
CA ARG A 91 -6.92 -1.67 14.11
C ARG A 91 -6.65 -0.33 14.81
N ILE A 92 -5.48 0.27 14.57
CA ILE A 92 -5.14 1.58 15.14
C ILE A 92 -6.01 2.67 14.50
N ALA A 93 -6.24 2.64 13.18
CA ALA A 93 -7.11 3.60 12.49
C ALA A 93 -8.52 3.64 13.09
N CYS A 94 -9.16 2.48 13.32
CA CYS A 94 -10.50 2.43 13.92
C CYS A 94 -10.53 3.06 15.31
N ASN A 95 -9.56 2.72 16.18
CA ASN A 95 -9.48 3.30 17.53
C ASN A 95 -9.21 4.81 17.50
N TYR A 96 -8.42 5.28 16.53
CA TYR A 96 -8.12 6.70 16.36
C TYR A 96 -9.34 7.48 15.86
N ILE A 97 -10.08 6.95 14.88
CA ILE A 97 -11.35 7.54 14.41
C ILE A 97 -12.35 7.64 15.57
N LEU A 98 -12.51 6.60 16.38
CA LEU A 98 -13.39 6.65 17.56
C LEU A 98 -12.93 7.71 18.58
N SER A 99 -11.62 7.84 18.81
CA SER A 99 -11.07 8.86 19.70
C SER A 99 -11.33 10.28 19.17
N LEU A 100 -11.16 10.51 17.87
CA LEU A 100 -11.45 11.80 17.23
C LEU A 100 -12.95 12.10 17.19
N ALA A 101 -13.80 11.09 17.04
CA ALA A 101 -15.24 11.25 17.06
C ALA A 101 -15.75 11.70 18.44
N GLN A 102 -15.29 11.07 19.53
CA GLN A 102 -15.62 11.51 20.88
C GLN A 102 -15.05 12.90 21.22
N LEU A 103 -13.96 13.33 20.58
CA LEU A 103 -13.44 14.71 20.71
C LEU A 103 -14.29 15.75 19.97
N ALA A 104 -15.04 15.31 18.95
CA ALA A 104 -15.95 16.14 18.16
C ALA A 104 -17.43 15.95 18.54
N ASP A 105 -17.71 15.31 19.68
CA ASP A 105 -19.04 14.94 20.18
C ASP A 105 -19.90 14.10 19.19
N LEU A 106 -19.25 13.43 18.23
CA LEU A 106 -19.90 12.57 17.23
C LEU A 106 -20.05 11.14 17.74
N ASP A 107 -21.27 10.59 17.64
CA ASP A 107 -21.54 9.20 18.02
C ASP A 107 -21.55 8.26 16.81
N TYR A 108 -20.63 7.30 16.82
CA TYR A 108 -20.59 6.16 15.89
C TYR A 108 -20.82 4.82 16.61
N SER A 109 -21.23 4.81 17.88
CA SER A 109 -21.57 3.59 18.60
C SER A 109 -22.96 3.10 18.17
N PRO A 110 -23.11 1.84 17.71
CA PRO A 110 -24.42 1.31 17.32
C PRO A 110 -25.39 1.20 18.51
N ASP A 111 -24.86 1.08 19.74
CA ASP A 111 -25.63 0.79 20.96
C ASP A 111 -25.58 1.93 22.01
N GLN A 112 -25.16 3.14 21.62
CA GLN A 112 -24.92 4.29 22.52
C GLN A 112 -24.01 4.02 23.74
N SER A 113 -23.19 2.97 23.71
CA SER A 113 -22.14 2.71 24.68
C SER A 113 -20.96 3.68 24.49
N LYS A 114 -21.22 4.97 24.77
CA LYS A 114 -20.25 6.06 24.69
C LYS A 114 -19.17 5.86 25.74
N LEU A 115 -18.03 5.35 25.30
CA LEU A 115 -16.79 5.44 26.04
C LEU A 115 -16.35 6.91 26.07
N SER A 116 -15.84 7.38 27.21
CA SER A 116 -15.29 8.74 27.29
C SER A 116 -14.11 8.90 26.34
N PHE A 117 -13.84 10.14 25.90
CA PHE A 117 -12.66 10.47 25.09
C PHE A 117 -11.36 9.89 25.68
N ARG A 118 -11.22 9.95 27.00
CA ARG A 118 -10.09 9.36 27.73
C ARG A 118 -9.99 7.84 27.50
N GLU A 119 -11.08 7.10 27.65
CA GLU A 119 -11.10 5.65 27.46
C GLU A 119 -10.79 5.26 26.02
N CYS A 120 -11.29 6.01 25.03
CA CYS A 120 -10.93 5.82 23.62
C CYS A 120 -9.42 6.02 23.37
N VAL A 121 -8.84 7.10 23.92
CA VAL A 121 -7.39 7.35 23.82
C VAL A 121 -6.57 6.25 24.52
N GLU A 122 -7.02 5.76 25.67
CA GLU A 122 -6.40 4.62 26.35
C GLU A 122 -6.50 3.32 25.52
N GLN A 123 -7.64 3.05 24.87
CA GLN A 123 -7.80 1.90 23.96
C GLN A 123 -6.91 2.00 22.72
N CYS A 124 -6.82 3.19 22.10
CA CYS A 124 -5.89 3.45 21.01
C CYS A 124 -4.44 3.23 21.44
N THR A 125 -4.07 3.69 22.63
CA THR A 125 -2.73 3.51 23.21
C THR A 125 -2.42 2.05 23.51
N ARG A 126 -3.37 1.29 24.10
CA ARG A 126 -3.25 -0.16 24.32
C ARG A 126 -3.06 -0.91 22.99
N THR A 127 -3.79 -0.53 21.95
CA THR A 127 -3.67 -1.11 20.60
C THR A 127 -2.30 -0.84 19.98
N LEU A 128 -1.79 0.39 20.08
CA LEU A 128 -0.43 0.75 19.64
C LEU A 128 0.66 -0.07 20.33
N GLN A 129 0.53 -0.27 21.65
CA GLN A 129 1.48 -1.05 22.44
C GLN A 129 1.47 -2.54 22.06
N ALA A 130 0.31 -3.11 21.73
CA ALA A 130 0.19 -4.50 21.30
C ALA A 130 0.85 -4.72 19.92
N GLU A 131 0.51 -3.90 18.93
CA GLU A 131 1.03 -4.00 17.56
C GLU A 131 2.53 -3.60 17.46
N GLY A 132 3.03 -2.80 18.41
CA GLY A 132 4.45 -2.43 18.48
C GLY A 132 5.40 -3.56 18.91
N ARG A 133 4.88 -4.67 19.48
CA ARG A 133 5.71 -5.75 20.06
C ARG A 133 6.23 -6.78 19.06
N SER A 134 5.74 -6.82 17.82
CA SER A 134 5.93 -7.92 16.87
C SER A 134 7.39 -8.20 16.41
N LYS A 135 8.40 -7.48 16.89
CA LYS A 135 9.83 -7.74 16.60
C LYS A 135 10.78 -7.77 17.80
N LYS A 136 10.32 -7.64 19.05
CA LYS A 136 11.22 -7.62 20.21
C LYS A 136 11.50 -9.01 20.81
N ARG A 137 12.22 -9.85 20.06
CA ARG A 137 13.04 -10.91 20.70
C ARG A 137 14.41 -10.30 21.06
N LYS A 138 14.70 -10.28 22.36
CA LYS A 138 15.93 -9.76 23.04
C LYS A 138 16.10 -8.23 23.12
N VAL A 139 16.93 -7.88 24.10
CA VAL A 139 17.49 -6.55 24.48
C VAL A 139 16.55 -5.56 25.19
N THR A 140 16.52 -5.75 26.52
CA THR A 140 16.41 -4.76 27.62
C THR A 140 15.20 -3.82 27.73
N SER A 141 14.92 -3.45 28.98
CA SER A 141 13.98 -2.41 29.40
C SER A 141 14.30 -1.09 28.70
N LEU A 142 13.27 -0.42 28.19
CA LEU A 142 13.37 0.97 27.74
C LEU A 142 12.21 1.75 28.36
N ASN A 143 12.57 2.77 29.13
CA ASN A 143 11.66 3.52 30.00
C ASN A 143 10.48 4.16 29.26
N VAL A 144 9.40 4.38 30.01
CA VAL A 144 8.10 4.94 29.56
C VAL A 144 8.19 6.47 29.30
N LYS A 145 9.21 6.90 28.55
CA LYS A 145 9.47 8.31 28.17
C LYS A 145 9.76 8.48 26.68
N LYS A 146 9.27 7.56 25.84
CA LYS A 146 9.29 7.73 24.38
C LYS A 146 8.01 8.42 23.95
N THR A 147 8.11 9.73 23.72
CA THR A 147 7.06 10.57 23.17
C THR A 147 6.43 9.90 21.95
N MET A 148 5.12 9.70 21.98
CA MET A 148 4.37 9.39 20.77
C MET A 148 4.48 10.59 19.83
N CYS A 149 4.85 10.38 18.56
CA CYS A 149 4.97 11.46 17.58
C CYS A 149 3.61 12.11 17.21
N ALA A 150 2.51 11.63 17.78
CA ALA A 150 1.13 11.99 17.43
C ALA A 150 0.67 13.39 17.92
N PHE A 151 1.51 14.16 18.62
CA PHE A 151 1.11 15.45 19.20
C PHE A 151 1.89 16.68 18.67
N GLN A 152 2.77 16.53 17.67
CA GLN A 152 3.64 17.62 17.20
C GLN A 152 3.60 17.93 15.69
N LEU A 153 2.70 17.30 14.92
CA LEU A 153 2.31 17.78 13.59
C LEU A 153 0.80 17.69 13.39
N VAL A 154 0.07 18.53 14.12
CA VAL A 154 -1.16 19.14 13.58
C VAL A 154 -0.75 20.54 13.12
N PRO A 155 -0.28 20.72 11.87
CA PRO A 155 -0.05 22.06 11.34
C PRO A 155 -1.40 22.80 11.27
N LEU A 156 -1.42 24.09 11.63
CA LEU A 156 -2.64 24.94 11.64
C LEU A 156 -3.14 25.32 10.22
N GLU A 157 -2.78 24.55 9.20
CA GLU A 157 -2.97 24.82 7.77
C GLU A 157 -4.38 24.46 7.24
N ILE A 158 -5.40 24.59 8.08
CA ILE A 158 -6.83 24.52 7.66
C ILE A 158 -7.56 25.85 7.95
N GLN A 159 -6.95 26.76 8.72
CA GLN A 159 -7.64 27.97 9.20
C GLN A 159 -7.47 29.22 8.32
N VAL A 160 -6.88 29.09 7.12
CA VAL A 160 -6.68 30.18 6.14
C VAL A 160 -7.50 29.98 4.85
N ALA A 161 -8.32 28.92 4.77
CA ALA A 161 -9.17 28.63 3.60
C ALA A 161 -10.63 29.10 3.74
N LEU A 162 -10.98 29.82 4.82
CA LEU A 162 -12.32 30.36 5.05
C LEU A 162 -12.31 31.70 5.82
N MET A 163 -11.64 32.69 5.23
CA MET A 163 -11.95 34.13 5.38
C MET A 163 -11.81 34.81 4.01
#